data_AF-A0A812XFL0-F1
#
_entry.id   AF-A0A812XFL0-F1
#
_cell.length_a   1.000
_cell.length_b   1.000
_cell.length_c   1.000
_cell.angle_alpha   90.00
_cell.angle_beta   90.00
_cell.angle_gamma   90.00
#
_symmetry.space_group_name_H-M   'P 1'
#
loop_
_entity.id
_entity.type
_entity.pdbx_description
1 polymer ?
#
loop_
_entity_poly.entity_id
_entity_poly.type
_entity_poly.pdbx_seq_one_letter_code
_entity_poly.pdbx_strand_id
1 'polypeptide(L)'
;ETKKSDSGGYFFVSQLHHVYVGLLVYTLLMTGMFLSRASNYIPAGISIVALIYAVVSYRAFMNDFEWESLPWEEIAPDAEGNDYVPEDSGETYVQPELAKDLAEVLSGGRAE
;
A
#
# COMPACT_ATOMS: atom_id res chain seq x y z
N GLU A 1 7.93 13.86 -19.38
CA GLU A 1 7.23 13.18 -18.28
C GLU A 1 7.88 13.66 -16.98
N THR A 2 7.16 14.35 -16.11
CA THR A 2 7.68 14.84 -14.82
C THR A 2 7.62 13.72 -13.79
N LYS A 3 8.67 13.56 -12.96
CA LYS A 3 8.71 12.56 -11.88
C LYS A 3 7.49 12.76 -10.97
N LYS A 4 6.60 11.78 -10.93
CA LYS A 4 5.40 11.81 -10.10
C LYS A 4 5.83 11.54 -8.65
N SER A 5 5.22 12.24 -7.70
CA SER A 5 5.51 12.06 -6.27
C SER A 5 5.32 10.59 -5.87
N ASP A 6 6.34 10.00 -5.26
CA ASP A 6 6.32 8.59 -4.85
C ASP A 6 5.29 8.40 -3.73
N SER A 7 4.25 7.60 -3.99
CA SER A 7 3.11 7.42 -3.06
C SER A 7 3.37 6.37 -1.97
N GLY A 8 4.65 6.10 -1.65
CA GLY A 8 5.04 5.28 -0.49
C GLY A 8 4.55 3.82 -0.47
N GLY A 9 4.12 3.25 -1.61
CA GLY A 9 3.65 1.85 -1.68
C GLY A 9 2.13 1.67 -1.77
N TYR A 10 1.35 2.76 -1.79
CA TYR A 10 -0.12 2.70 -1.99
C TYR A 10 -0.51 1.85 -3.23
N PHE A 11 0.20 2.04 -4.34
CA PHE A 11 -0.04 1.26 -5.57
C PHE A 11 0.27 -0.23 -5.43
N PHE A 12 1.24 -0.60 -4.60
CA PHE A 12 1.56 -2.00 -4.35
C PHE A 12 0.41 -2.68 -3.59
N VAL A 13 -0.09 -2.04 -2.54
CA VAL A 13 -1.22 -2.57 -1.76
C VAL A 13 -2.49 -2.67 -2.59
N SER A 14 -2.78 -1.65 -3.41
CA SER A 14 -3.91 -1.69 -4.35
C SER A 14 -3.82 -2.85 -5.35
N GLN A 15 -2.63 -3.14 -5.88
CA GLN A 15 -2.42 -4.30 -6.73
C GLN A 15 -2.62 -5.62 -5.97
N LEU A 16 -2.16 -5.72 -4.73
CA LEU A 16 -2.37 -6.89 -3.87
C LEU A 16 -3.87 -7.17 -3.65
N HIS A 17 -4.66 -6.14 -3.41
CA HIS A 17 -6.12 -6.25 -3.31
C HIS A 17 -6.71 -6.85 -4.59
N HIS A 18 -6.31 -6.36 -5.78
CA HIS A 18 -6.79 -6.91 -7.05
C HIS A 18 -6.38 -8.37 -7.26
N VAL A 19 -5.17 -8.76 -6.86
CA VAL A 19 -4.71 -10.15 -6.92
C VAL A 19 -5.58 -11.05 -6.05
N TYR A 20 -5.91 -10.61 -4.83
CA TYR A 20 -6.81 -11.35 -3.94
C TYR A 20 -8.21 -11.54 -4.55
N VAL A 21 -8.79 -10.48 -5.11
CA VAL A 21 -10.09 -10.56 -5.80
C VAL A 21 -10.02 -11.55 -6.97
N GLY A 22 -8.95 -11.50 -7.78
CA GLY A 22 -8.72 -12.44 -8.86
C GLY A 22 -8.60 -13.89 -8.37
N LEU A 23 -7.89 -14.12 -7.27
CA LEU A 23 -7.73 -15.43 -6.65
C LEU A 23 -9.06 -16.00 -6.14
N LEU A 24 -9.90 -15.17 -5.51
CA LEU A 24 -11.24 -15.56 -5.04
C LEU A 24 -12.15 -15.94 -6.20
N VAL A 25 -12.17 -15.14 -7.27
CA VAL A 25 -12.94 -15.46 -8.48
C VAL A 25 -12.46 -16.76 -9.10
N TYR A 26 -11.15 -16.94 -9.24
CA TYR A 26 -10.56 -18.16 -9.79
C TYR A 26 -10.94 -19.41 -8.97
N THR A 27 -10.76 -19.37 -7.66
CA THR A 27 -11.05 -20.50 -6.76
C THR A 27 -12.55 -20.83 -6.74
N LEU A 28 -13.42 -19.83 -6.78
CA LEU A 28 -14.87 -20.02 -6.89
C LEU A 28 -15.24 -20.71 -8.21
N LEU A 29 -14.71 -20.23 -9.34
CA LEU A 29 -14.97 -20.82 -10.65
C LEU A 29 -14.45 -22.25 -10.74
N MET A 30 -13.25 -22.53 -10.20
CA MET A 30 -12.69 -23.88 -10.18
C MET A 30 -13.51 -24.84 -9.32
N THR A 31 -14.04 -24.35 -8.20
CA THR A 31 -14.95 -25.14 -7.37
C THR A 31 -16.18 -25.55 -8.17
N GLY A 32 -16.83 -24.59 -8.85
CA GLY A 32 -17.98 -24.88 -9.72
C GLY A 32 -17.65 -25.84 -10.87
N MET A 33 -16.48 -25.68 -11.49
CA MET A 33 -16.01 -26.54 -12.58
C MET A 33 -15.79 -27.99 -12.09
N PHE A 34 -15.19 -28.19 -10.93
CA PHE A 34 -15.01 -29.53 -10.36
C PHE A 34 -16.33 -30.18 -9.95
N LEU A 35 -17.26 -29.43 -9.37
CA LEU A 35 -18.60 -29.93 -9.05
C LEU A 35 -19.37 -30.40 -10.29
N SER A 36 -19.20 -29.71 -11.43
CA SER A 36 -19.94 -30.05 -12.65
C SER A 36 -19.28 -31.13 -13.52
N ARG A 37 -17.94 -31.24 -13.51
CA ARG A 37 -17.21 -32.03 -14.51
C ARG A 37 -16.32 -33.13 -13.92
N ALA A 38 -16.01 -33.10 -12.62
CA ALA A 38 -15.11 -34.09 -12.05
C ALA A 38 -15.80 -35.44 -11.85
N SER A 39 -15.11 -36.52 -12.23
CA SER A 39 -15.57 -37.89 -11.95
C SER A 39 -15.52 -38.24 -10.45
N ASN A 40 -14.75 -37.48 -9.66
CA ASN A 40 -14.54 -37.67 -8.24
C ASN A 40 -14.77 -36.34 -7.52
N TYR A 41 -15.46 -36.35 -6.37
CA TYR A 41 -15.76 -35.13 -5.60
C TYR A 41 -14.60 -34.65 -4.72
N ILE A 42 -13.53 -35.43 -4.59
CA ILE A 42 -12.32 -35.08 -3.82
C ILE A 42 -11.71 -33.73 -4.26
N PRO A 43 -11.43 -33.47 -5.57
CA PRO A 43 -10.93 -32.17 -6.02
C PRO A 43 -11.89 -31.02 -5.70
N ALA A 44 -13.20 -31.25 -5.74
CA ALA A 44 -14.19 -30.24 -5.33
C ALA A 44 -14.07 -29.93 -3.83
N GLY A 45 -13.94 -30.95 -2.97
CA GLY A 45 -13.71 -30.76 -1.54
C GLY A 45 -12.45 -29.95 -1.23
N ILE A 46 -11.33 -30.25 -1.88
CA ILE A 46 -10.08 -29.51 -1.72
C ILE A 46 -10.24 -28.05 -2.16
N SER A 47 -10.92 -27.82 -3.29
CA SER A 47 -11.17 -26.46 -3.79
C SER A 47 -12.05 -25.62 -2.85
N ILE A 48 -13.05 -26.24 -2.20
CA ILE A 48 -13.90 -25.57 -1.21
C ILE A 48 -13.08 -25.16 0.01
N VAL A 49 -12.22 -26.05 0.51
CA VAL A 49 -11.35 -25.73 1.65
C VAL A 49 -10.38 -24.59 1.29
N ALA A 50 -9.81 -24.62 0.09
CA ALA A 50 -8.96 -23.54 -0.41
C ALA A 50 -9.73 -22.21 -0.54
N LEU A 51 -10.97 -22.23 -1.01
CA LEU A 51 -11.83 -21.05 -1.11
C LEU A 51 -12.12 -20.45 0.27
N ILE A 52 -12.45 -21.28 1.27
CA ILE A 52 -12.66 -20.82 2.65
C ILE A 52 -11.38 -20.17 3.19
N TYR A 53 -10.23 -20.81 3.00
CA TYR A 53 -8.95 -20.25 3.42
C TYR A 53 -8.65 -18.91 2.73
N ALA A 54 -8.87 -18.80 1.42
CA ALA A 54 -8.68 -17.57 0.67
C ALA A 54 -9.54 -16.43 1.23
N VAL A 55 -10.81 -16.69 1.58
CA VAL A 55 -11.70 -15.69 2.20
C VAL A 55 -11.21 -15.27 3.58
N VAL A 56 -10.78 -16.21 4.43
CA VAL A 56 -10.23 -15.88 5.75
C VAL A 56 -8.95 -15.05 5.62
N SER A 57 -8.05 -15.44 4.73
CA SER A 57 -6.80 -14.72 4.49
C SER A 57 -7.03 -13.31 3.93
N TYR A 58 -8.04 -13.12 3.08
CA TYR A 58 -8.43 -11.80 2.58
C TYR A 58 -8.97 -10.90 3.69
N ARG A 59 -9.75 -11.47 4.62
CA ARG A 59 -10.23 -10.72 5.79
C ARG A 59 -9.10 -10.34 6.73
N ALA A 60 -8.16 -11.24 6.99
CA ALA A 60 -6.96 -10.93 7.76
C ALA A 60 -6.14 -9.83 7.08
N PHE A 61 -5.96 -9.92 5.76
CA PHE A 61 -5.25 -8.89 4.99
C PHE A 61 -5.86 -7.49 5.14
N MET A 62 -7.20 -7.37 5.18
CA MET A 62 -7.87 -6.07 5.32
C MET A 62 -7.91 -5.52 6.74
N ASN A 63 -7.84 -6.36 7.77
CA ASN A 63 -8.03 -5.92 9.16
C ASN A 63 -6.73 -5.89 9.97
N ASP A 64 -5.76 -6.75 9.64
CA ASP A 64 -4.58 -6.97 10.48
C ASP A 64 -3.35 -6.19 9.97
N PHE A 65 -3.38 -5.67 8.75
CA PHE A 65 -2.26 -4.93 8.18
C PHE A 65 -2.51 -3.42 8.26
N GLU A 66 -1.77 -2.75 9.15
CA GLU A 66 -1.71 -1.30 9.24
C GLU A 66 -0.76 -0.76 8.16
N TRP A 67 -1.29 -0.46 6.97
CA TRP A 67 -0.51 0.08 5.85
C TRP A 67 -0.90 1.53 5.49
N GLU A 68 -2.05 2.01 5.98
CA GLU A 68 -2.55 3.36 5.69
C GLU A 68 -1.98 4.41 6.65
N SER A 69 -1.67 4.01 7.89
CA SER A 69 -1.09 4.86 8.93
C SER A 69 0.16 4.21 9.48
N LEU A 70 1.21 5.01 9.67
CA LEU A 70 2.36 4.56 10.45
C LEU A 70 1.95 4.43 11.93
N PRO A 71 2.35 3.34 12.61
CA PRO A 71 2.14 3.19 14.04
C PRO A 71 2.86 4.30 14.80
N TRP A 72 2.23 4.79 15.88
CA TRP A 72 2.73 5.93 16.64
C TRP A 72 4.11 5.65 17.25
N GLU A 73 4.39 4.40 17.58
CA GLU A 73 5.66 3.92 18.12
C GLU A 73 6.85 4.16 17.18
N GLU A 74 6.62 4.27 15.87
CA GLU A 74 7.67 4.57 14.89
C GLU A 74 7.85 6.07 14.64
N ILE A 75 6.84 6.87 14.97
CA ILE A 75 6.84 8.33 14.76
C ILE A 75 7.29 9.07 16.04
N ALA A 76 6.93 8.53 17.20
CA ALA A 76 7.20 9.17 18.47
C ALA A 76 8.70 9.08 18.78
N PRO A 77 9.35 10.22 19.10
CA PRO A 77 10.72 10.19 19.57
C PRO A 77 10.78 9.38 20.86
N ASP A 78 11.67 8.40 20.89
CA ASP A 78 11.96 7.59 22.05
C ASP A 78 12.38 8.49 23.22
N ALA A 79 11.96 8.13 24.44
CA ALA A 79 12.20 8.94 25.66
C ALA A 79 13.69 9.19 25.96
N GLU A 80 14.58 8.51 25.24
CA GLU A 80 16.04 8.59 25.31
C GLU A 80 16.64 9.61 24.31
N GLY A 81 15.82 10.24 23.45
CA GLY A 81 16.23 11.34 22.59
C GLY A 81 17.15 10.95 21.44
N ASN A 82 17.13 9.69 20.99
CA ASN A 82 17.75 9.32 19.71
C ASN A 82 16.82 9.74 18.58
N ASP A 83 16.75 11.05 18.32
CA ASP A 83 16.01 11.58 17.18
C ASP A 83 16.56 10.95 15.89
N TYR A 84 15.80 10.04 15.28
CA TYR A 84 15.96 9.77 13.86
C TYR A 84 15.55 11.05 13.14
N VAL A 85 16.53 11.87 12.76
CA VAL A 85 16.31 12.99 11.85
C VAL A 85 16.17 12.36 10.46
N PRO A 86 14.96 12.33 9.86
CA PRO A 86 14.82 11.86 8.50
C PRO A 86 15.71 12.73 7.62
N GLU A 87 16.37 12.13 6.62
CA GLU A 87 17.10 12.91 5.62
C GLU A 87 16.07 13.79 4.89
N ASP A 88 15.94 15.04 5.34
CA ASP A 88 15.06 16.00 4.70
C ASP A 88 15.62 16.22 3.31
N SER A 89 14.89 15.74 2.30
CA SER A 89 15.19 15.98 0.90
C SER A 89 15.34 17.47 0.56
N GLY A 90 14.90 18.37 1.45
CA GLY A 90 14.97 19.82 1.31
C GLY A 90 13.92 20.35 0.33
N GLU A 91 13.14 19.46 -0.28
CA GLU A 91 12.07 19.80 -1.22
C GLU A 91 10.81 20.18 -0.43
N THR A 92 10.85 21.36 0.20
CA THR A 92 9.63 22.00 0.70
C THR A 92 8.72 22.27 -0.49
N TYR A 93 7.46 21.83 -0.42
CA TYR A 93 6.49 22.14 -1.47
C TYR A 93 6.41 23.66 -1.67
N VAL A 94 6.85 24.12 -2.84
CA VAL A 94 6.66 25.49 -3.28
C VAL A 94 5.65 25.47 -4.40
N GLN A 95 4.61 26.30 -4.27
CA GLN A 95 3.66 26.50 -5.35
C GLN A 95 4.40 27.00 -6.61
N PRO A 96 4.19 26.41 -7.78
CA PRO A 96 4.96 26.73 -8.98
C PRO A 96 4.81 28.19 -9.42
N GLU A 97 3.68 28.82 -9.14
CA GLU A 97 3.43 30.26 -9.33
C GLU A 97 4.25 31.14 -8.37
N LEU A 98 4.53 30.64 -7.16
CA LEU A 98 5.24 31.37 -6.10
C LEU A 98 6.76 31.11 -6.14
N ALA A 99 7.21 30.09 -6.88
CA ALA A 99 8.62 29.73 -6.98
C ALA A 99 9.49 30.87 -7.57
N LYS A 100 8.92 31.71 -8.43
CA LYS A 100 9.62 32.88 -9.00
C LYS A 100 9.83 33.97 -7.94
N ASP A 101 8.78 34.31 -7.21
CA ASP A 101 8.83 35.32 -6.13
C ASP A 101 9.71 34.84 -4.97
N LEU A 102 9.64 33.55 -4.63
CA LEU A 102 10.46 32.97 -3.55
C LEU A 102 11.95 32.98 -3.90
N ALA A 103 12.31 32.68 -5.16
CA ALA A 103 13.70 32.76 -5.62
C ALA A 103 14.22 34.21 -5.59
N GLU A 104 13.39 35.18 -5.93
CA GLU A 104 13.72 36.61 -5.87
C GLU A 104 13.96 37.04 -4.41
N VAL A 105 13.08 36.69 -3.48
CA VAL A 105 13.21 36.99 -2.04
C VAL A 105 14.45 36.33 -1.42
N LEU A 106 14.72 35.06 -1.76
CA LEU A 106 15.90 34.35 -1.25
C LEU A 106 17.23 34.88 -1.84
N SER A 107 17.21 35.42 -3.06
CA SER A 107 18.39 36.03 -3.70
C SER A 107 18.67 37.46 -3.24
N GLY A 108 17.63 38.22 -2.87
CA GLY A 108 17.72 39.59 -2.36
C GLY A 108 18.05 39.69 -0.86
N GLY A 109 17.91 38.61 -0.09
CA GLY A 109 18.08 38.60 1.36
C GLY A 109 19.51 38.44 1.90
N ARG A 110 20.55 38.50 1.07
CA ARG A 110 21.96 38.43 1.51
C ARG A 110 22.73 39.73 1.28
N ALA A 111 22.14 40.84 1.69
CA ALA A 111 22.81 42.14 1.73
C ALA A 111 22.31 43.01 2.89
N GLU A 112 22.39 42.53 4.13
CA GLU A 112 22.64 43.34 5.34
C GLU A 112 23.49 42.54 6.33
#